data_AF-A0A948REK0-F1
#
_entry.id   AF-A0A948REK0-F1
#
_cell.length_a   1.000
_cell.length_b   1.000
_cell.length_c   1.000
_cell.angle_alpha   90.00
_cell.angle_beta   90.00
_cell.angle_gamma   90.00
#
_symmetry.space_group_name_H-M   'P 1'
#
loop_
_entity.id
_entity.type
_entity.pdbx_description
1 polymer ?
#
loop_
_entity_poly.entity_id
_entity_poly.type
_entity_poly.pdbx_seq_one_letter_code
_entity_poly.pdbx_strand_id
1 'polypeptide(L)'
;MQHYGAIDWFARHRAELKDPRAVIFEMLGCAGPAWTTREGIIVPFKADPGLLRTVEDLSAAHPQWKAYPARISGGNSELSDAVRFKVPAICLFGLKPDGEAPYWHQKQDTFDKMDPDVMERTWELAWALIQELDK
;
A
#
# COMPACT_ATOMS: atom_id res chain seq x y z
N MET A 1 4.11 -0.35 -15.20
CA MET A 1 4.65 -1.72 -15.13
C MET A 1 3.48 -2.71 -15.22
N GLN A 2 3.70 -3.98 -15.57
CA GLN A 2 2.62 -5.00 -15.58
C GLN A 2 2.89 -6.01 -14.46
N HIS A 3 1.99 -6.09 -13.47
CA HIS A 3 2.05 -7.10 -12.41
C HIS A 3 1.26 -8.34 -12.87
N TYR A 4 1.90 -9.16 -13.72
CA TYR A 4 1.24 -10.25 -14.43
C TYR A 4 0.44 -11.19 -13.52
N GLY A 5 0.96 -11.49 -12.32
CA GLY A 5 0.28 -12.36 -11.36
C GLY A 5 -1.03 -11.79 -10.83
N ALA A 6 -1.03 -10.52 -10.38
CA ALA A 6 -2.24 -9.87 -9.88
C ALA A 6 -3.28 -9.67 -10.98
N ILE A 7 -2.84 -9.26 -12.18
CA ILE A 7 -3.70 -9.10 -13.35
C ILE A 7 -4.41 -10.42 -13.70
N ASP A 8 -3.66 -11.51 -13.80
CA ASP A 8 -4.20 -12.83 -14.13
C ASP A 8 -5.15 -13.35 -13.03
N TRP A 9 -4.79 -13.14 -11.76
CA TRP A 9 -5.66 -13.52 -10.64
C TRP A 9 -6.99 -12.77 -10.66
N PHE A 10 -6.97 -11.44 -10.80
CA PHE A 10 -8.21 -10.66 -10.89
C PHE A 10 -9.02 -11.05 -12.14
N ALA A 11 -8.37 -11.27 -13.28
CA ALA A 11 -9.07 -11.70 -14.50
C ALA A 11 -9.85 -13.01 -14.30
N ARG A 12 -9.27 -13.97 -13.55
CA ARG A 12 -9.89 -15.28 -13.31
C ARG A 12 -10.93 -15.26 -12.19
N HIS A 13 -10.67 -14.53 -11.11
CA HIS A 13 -11.40 -14.71 -9.84
C HIS A 13 -12.24 -13.50 -9.42
N ARG A 14 -12.11 -12.33 -10.08
CA ARG A 14 -12.84 -11.12 -9.67
C ARG A 14 -14.35 -11.31 -9.62
N ALA A 15 -14.91 -12.11 -10.53
CA ALA A 15 -16.34 -12.37 -10.60
C ALA A 15 -16.86 -13.26 -9.45
N GLU A 16 -15.97 -14.00 -8.78
CA GLU A 16 -16.30 -14.87 -7.65
C GLU A 16 -16.40 -14.10 -6.32
N LEU A 17 -15.83 -12.89 -6.26
CA LEU A 17 -15.76 -12.09 -5.04
C LEU A 17 -17.01 -11.24 -4.84
N LYS A 18 -17.48 -11.17 -3.59
CA LYS A 18 -18.57 -10.30 -3.16
C LYS A 18 -18.00 -9.07 -2.45
N ASP A 19 -18.27 -7.89 -3.00
CA ASP A 19 -17.78 -6.58 -2.51
C ASP A 19 -16.29 -6.57 -2.09
N PRO A 20 -15.37 -7.01 -2.97
CA PRO A 20 -13.95 -7.10 -2.61
C PRO A 20 -13.34 -5.71 -2.39
N ARG A 21 -12.38 -5.66 -1.45
CA ARG A 21 -11.45 -4.54 -1.23
C ARG A 21 -10.03 -5.10 -1.28
N ALA A 22 -9.09 -4.33 -1.82
CA ALA A 22 -7.69 -4.73 -1.90
C ALA A 22 -6.83 -3.87 -0.97
N VAL A 23 -6.08 -4.53 -0.10
CA VAL A 23 -5.01 -3.91 0.69
C VAL A 23 -3.69 -4.48 0.18
N ILE A 24 -2.87 -3.62 -0.40
CA ILE A 24 -1.58 -3.99 -0.99
C ILE A 24 -0.49 -3.65 0.01
N PHE A 25 0.47 -4.55 0.15
CA PHE A 25 1.65 -4.39 1.00
C PHE A 25 2.88 -4.37 0.10
N GLU A 26 3.59 -3.24 0.08
CA GLU A 26 4.72 -3.05 -0.82
C GLU A 26 5.92 -2.48 -0.05
N MET A 27 7.09 -3.11 -0.21
CA MET A 27 8.35 -2.68 0.42
C MET A 27 8.30 -2.38 1.93
N LEU A 28 7.50 -3.12 2.70
CA LEU A 28 7.35 -2.86 4.13
C LEU A 28 8.57 -3.33 4.92
N GLY A 29 9.31 -2.40 5.54
CA GLY A 29 10.37 -2.75 6.48
C GLY A 29 11.54 -1.78 6.59
N CYS A 30 11.82 -0.97 5.56
CA CYS A 30 12.92 0.01 5.61
C CYS A 30 12.44 1.42 5.98
N ALA A 31 11.27 1.82 5.47
CA ALA A 31 10.64 3.10 5.75
C ALA A 31 9.14 2.93 5.97
N GLY A 32 8.50 3.99 6.48
CA GLY A 32 7.08 4.02 6.77
C GLY A 32 6.75 3.78 8.25
N PRO A 33 5.50 3.36 8.54
CA PRO A 33 4.45 3.03 7.58
C PRO A 33 3.96 4.24 6.78
N ALA A 34 3.77 4.09 5.47
CA ALA A 34 3.12 5.11 4.64
C ALA A 34 1.99 4.48 3.83
N TRP A 35 0.99 5.27 3.45
CA TRP A 35 -0.06 4.84 2.52
C TRP A 35 -0.03 5.67 1.24
N THR A 36 -0.22 5.04 0.10
CA THR A 36 -0.20 5.72 -1.18
C THR A 36 -1.56 6.36 -1.46
N THR A 37 -1.55 7.68 -1.67
CA THR A 37 -2.76 8.41 -2.11
C THR A 37 -2.99 8.26 -3.61
N ARG A 38 -1.90 8.09 -4.37
CA ARG A 38 -1.88 7.88 -5.81
C ARG A 38 -0.54 7.32 -6.27
N GLU A 39 -0.56 6.68 -7.43
CA GLU A 39 0.62 6.10 -8.08
C GLU A 39 0.51 6.13 -9.61
N GLY A 40 1.63 6.10 -10.31
CA GLY A 40 1.68 6.02 -11.78
C GLY A 40 2.73 6.94 -12.41
N ILE A 41 2.69 6.98 -13.75
CA ILE A 41 3.68 7.69 -14.57
C ILE A 41 3.05 8.95 -15.22
N ILE A 42 2.00 8.79 -16.02
CA ILE A 42 1.36 9.90 -16.75
C ILE A 42 -0.02 10.23 -16.15
N VAL A 43 -0.93 9.26 -16.13
CA VAL A 43 -2.23 9.38 -15.46
C VAL A 43 -2.17 8.53 -14.20
N PRO A 44 -2.28 9.13 -13.00
CA PRO A 44 -2.14 8.38 -11.77
C PRO A 44 -3.41 7.58 -11.44
N PHE A 45 -3.22 6.33 -11.02
CA PHE A 45 -4.21 5.57 -10.29
C PHE A 45 -4.34 6.16 -8.89
N LYS A 46 -5.56 6.20 -8.37
CA LYS A 46 -5.86 6.75 -7.05
C LYS A 46 -6.31 5.63 -6.14
N ALA A 47 -5.88 5.68 -4.88
CA ALA A 47 -6.46 4.84 -3.85
C ALA A 47 -7.95 5.18 -3.68
N ASP A 48 -8.70 4.21 -3.17
CA ASP A 48 -10.11 4.39 -2.88
C ASP A 48 -10.31 5.47 -1.79
N PRO A 49 -11.21 6.46 -1.99
CA PRO A 49 -11.43 7.52 -1.01
C PRO A 49 -11.93 7.03 0.36
N GLY A 50 -12.71 5.94 0.40
CA GLY A 50 -13.18 5.34 1.64
C GLY A 50 -12.05 4.71 2.41
N LEU A 51 -11.23 3.91 1.74
CA LEU A 51 -10.03 3.29 2.36
C LEU A 51 -9.01 4.33 2.80
N LEU A 52 -8.84 5.43 2.05
CA LEU A 52 -8.00 6.56 2.44
C LEU A 52 -8.48 7.19 3.74
N ARG A 53 -9.79 7.47 3.84
CA ARG A 53 -10.35 8.01 5.06
C ARG A 53 -10.14 7.08 6.24
N THR A 54 -10.33 5.77 6.05
CA THR A 54 -10.11 4.77 7.10
C THR A 54 -8.66 4.81 7.62
N VAL A 55 -7.66 4.80 6.74
CA VAL A 55 -6.26 4.84 7.18
C VAL A 55 -5.87 6.19 7.79
N GLU A 56 -6.46 7.30 7.32
CA GLU A 56 -6.26 8.64 7.88
C GLU A 56 -6.83 8.73 9.31
N ASP A 57 -8.05 8.24 9.53
CA ASP A 57 -8.70 8.19 10.85
C ASP A 57 -7.89 7.32 11.83
N LEU A 58 -7.42 6.15 11.37
CA LEU A 58 -6.53 5.27 12.14
C LEU A 58 -5.19 5.96 12.47
N SER A 59 -4.54 6.58 11.49
CA SER A 59 -3.28 7.30 11.70
C SER A 59 -3.44 8.47 12.69
N ALA A 60 -4.57 9.18 12.64
CA ALA A 60 -4.86 10.29 13.54
C ALA A 60 -5.12 9.82 14.99
N ALA A 61 -5.79 8.68 15.15
CA ALA A 61 -6.04 8.07 16.46
C ALA A 61 -4.77 7.47 17.10
N HIS A 62 -3.75 7.16 16.30
CA HIS A 62 -2.53 6.47 16.73
C HIS A 62 -1.24 7.20 16.29
N PRO A 63 -0.97 8.42 16.83
CA PRO A 63 0.19 9.22 16.43
C PRO A 63 1.55 8.52 16.66
N GLN A 64 1.61 7.55 17.58
CA GLN A 64 2.80 6.74 17.84
C GLN A 64 3.25 5.91 16.64
N TRP A 65 2.35 5.58 15.69
CA TRP A 65 2.72 4.87 14.46
C TRP A 65 3.53 5.75 13.51
N LYS A 66 3.46 7.08 13.67
CA LYS A 66 4.13 8.06 12.81
C LYS A 66 3.83 7.79 11.32
N ALA A 67 2.62 7.33 11.02
CA ALA A 67 2.22 7.01 9.66
C ALA A 67 1.96 8.29 8.85
N TYR A 68 2.14 8.23 7.53
CA TYR A 68 1.95 9.40 6.67
C TYR A 68 1.47 9.05 5.26
N PRO A 69 0.80 9.98 4.57
CA PRO A 69 0.47 9.81 3.17
C PRO A 69 1.73 9.95 2.31
N ALA A 70 1.85 9.10 1.30
CA ALA A 70 2.90 9.15 0.29
C ALA A 70 2.31 9.09 -1.12
N ARG A 71 3.19 9.26 -2.11
CA ARG A 71 2.87 9.21 -3.55
C ARG A 71 4.00 8.48 -4.26
N ILE A 72 3.64 7.62 -5.20
CA ILE A 72 4.61 7.02 -6.11
C ILE A 72 4.63 7.85 -7.39
N SER A 73 5.83 8.19 -7.87
CA SER A 73 6.05 8.79 -9.18
C SER A 73 6.96 7.90 -10.01
N GLY A 74 6.56 7.57 -11.23
CA GLY A 74 7.38 6.75 -12.14
C GLY A 74 7.23 5.23 -11.97
N GLY A 75 6.39 4.79 -11.01
CA GLY A 75 6.08 3.39 -10.73
C GLY A 75 4.63 3.22 -10.27
N ASN A 76 4.23 1.97 -10.05
CA ASN A 76 2.92 1.57 -9.57
C ASN A 76 3.05 0.23 -8.83
N SER A 77 2.17 -0.07 -7.88
CA SER A 77 1.99 -1.40 -7.27
C SER A 77 0.73 -2.09 -7.79
N GLU A 78 0.35 -3.22 -7.20
CA GLU A 78 -0.90 -3.92 -7.51
C GLU A 78 -2.16 -3.10 -7.18
N LEU A 79 -2.04 -1.94 -6.52
CA LEU A 79 -3.15 -0.98 -6.37
C LEU A 79 -3.70 -0.62 -7.74
N SER A 80 -2.84 -0.27 -8.69
CA SER A 80 -3.24 0.06 -10.06
C SER A 80 -4.00 -1.08 -10.76
N ASP A 81 -3.65 -2.33 -10.49
CA ASP A 81 -4.34 -3.48 -11.10
C ASP A 81 -5.69 -3.72 -10.46
N ALA A 82 -5.80 -3.65 -9.12
CA ALA A 82 -7.07 -3.68 -8.43
C ALA A 82 -8.03 -2.59 -8.96
N VAL A 83 -7.53 -1.35 -9.14
CA VAL A 83 -8.31 -0.25 -9.71
C VAL A 83 -8.77 -0.56 -11.15
N ARG A 84 -7.92 -1.13 -12.00
CA ARG A 84 -8.29 -1.55 -13.38
C ARG A 84 -9.42 -2.57 -13.39
N PHE A 85 -9.46 -3.46 -12.39
CA PHE A 85 -10.53 -4.45 -12.22
C PHE A 85 -11.71 -3.95 -11.37
N LYS A 86 -11.80 -2.63 -11.14
CA LYS A 86 -12.88 -1.99 -10.38
C LYS A 86 -13.01 -2.58 -8.97
N VAL A 87 -11.88 -2.79 -8.31
CA VAL A 87 -11.78 -3.17 -6.90
C VAL A 87 -11.25 -1.96 -6.13
N PRO A 88 -11.99 -1.43 -5.13
CA PRO A 88 -11.48 -0.43 -4.21
C PRO A 88 -10.15 -0.88 -3.60
N ALA A 89 -9.13 -0.03 -3.63
CA ALA A 89 -7.78 -0.43 -3.27
C ALA A 89 -7.02 0.65 -2.51
N ILE A 90 -6.15 0.21 -1.60
CA ILE A 90 -5.15 1.03 -0.94
C ILE A 90 -3.84 0.25 -0.84
N CYS A 91 -2.72 0.95 -0.86
CA CYS A 91 -1.41 0.34 -0.69
C CYS A 91 -0.69 0.99 0.50
N LEU A 92 -0.29 0.15 1.46
CA LEU A 92 0.74 0.49 2.44
C LEU A 92 2.09 0.26 1.77
N PHE A 93 2.93 1.28 1.76
CA PHE A 93 4.19 1.30 1.03
C PHE A 93 5.31 1.79 1.94
N GLY A 94 6.44 1.09 1.97
CA GLY A 94 7.65 1.56 2.66
C GLY A 94 8.42 2.67 1.95
N LEU A 95 7.76 3.80 1.68
CA LEU A 95 8.38 5.02 1.17
C LEU A 95 8.81 5.92 2.32
N LYS A 96 9.85 6.73 2.11
CA LYS A 96 10.15 7.91 2.95
C LYS A 96 9.14 9.05 2.67
N PRO A 97 9.05 10.08 3.53
CA PRO A 97 8.10 11.19 3.33
C PRO A 97 8.31 12.00 2.05
N ASP A 98 9.54 11.99 1.51
CA ASP A 98 9.88 12.62 0.23
C ASP A 98 9.58 11.75 -1.00
N GLY A 99 9.10 10.52 -0.79
CA GLY A 99 8.79 9.55 -1.84
C GLY A 99 9.97 8.67 -2.26
N GLU A 100 11.12 8.75 -1.58
CA GLU A 100 12.23 7.83 -1.82
C GLU A 100 11.84 6.40 -1.39
N ALA A 101 12.18 5.41 -2.24
CA ALA A 101 12.01 3.98 -1.96
C ALA A 101 13.39 3.38 -1.60
N PRO A 102 13.72 3.18 -0.30
CA PRO A 102 15.05 2.78 0.12
C PRO A 102 15.48 1.45 -0.48
N TYR A 103 16.66 1.42 -1.11
CA TYR A 103 17.27 0.23 -1.74
C TYR A 103 16.45 -0.47 -2.82
N TRP A 104 15.31 0.10 -3.24
CA TRP A 104 14.41 -0.53 -4.22
C TRP A 104 15.14 -0.85 -5.53
N HIS A 105 15.01 -2.10 -6.00
CA HIS A 105 15.68 -2.61 -7.19
C HIS A 105 17.21 -2.50 -7.16
N GLN A 106 17.82 -2.46 -5.97
CA GLN A 106 19.28 -2.42 -5.79
C GLN A 106 19.78 -3.70 -5.10
N LYS A 107 21.08 -3.98 -5.22
CA LYS A 107 21.71 -5.16 -4.60
C LYS A 107 21.68 -5.12 -3.06
N GLN A 108 21.48 -3.95 -2.50
CA GLN A 108 21.41 -3.67 -1.07
C GLN A 108 20.03 -3.92 -0.48
N ASP A 109 19.04 -4.34 -1.28
CA ASP A 109 17.72 -4.75 -0.80
C ASP A 109 17.83 -6.11 -0.09
N THR A 110 18.33 -6.06 1.14
CA THR A 110 18.65 -7.21 1.97
C THR A 110 18.07 -7.05 3.37
N PHE A 111 17.78 -8.17 4.04
CA PHE A 111 17.04 -8.18 5.30
C PHE A 111 17.71 -7.36 6.43
N ASP A 112 19.03 -7.19 6.39
CA ASP A 112 19.78 -6.38 7.36
C ASP A 112 19.52 -4.87 7.25
N LYS A 113 18.80 -4.43 6.20
CA LYS A 113 18.34 -3.04 6.05
C LYS A 113 16.99 -2.78 6.68
N MET A 114 16.27 -3.82 7.10
CA MET A 114 14.98 -3.68 7.74
C MET A 114 15.15 -3.07 9.13
N ASP A 115 14.25 -2.16 9.48
CA ASP A 115 14.17 -1.50 10.78
C ASP A 115 13.04 -2.17 11.59
N PRO A 116 13.35 -2.88 12.69
CA PRO A 116 12.34 -3.54 13.51
C PRO A 116 11.25 -2.61 14.04
N ASP A 117 11.58 -1.36 14.36
CA ASP A 117 10.59 -0.40 14.86
C ASP A 117 9.65 0.05 13.73
N VAL A 118 10.15 0.17 12.49
CA VAL A 118 9.31 0.42 11.31
C VAL A 118 8.38 -0.76 11.06
N MET A 119 8.91 -1.99 11.13
CA MET A 119 8.11 -3.20 10.96
C MET A 119 7.00 -3.30 11.98
N GLU A 120 7.29 -3.05 13.26
CA GLU A 120 6.30 -3.07 14.34
C GLU A 120 5.17 -2.06 14.10
N ARG A 121 5.50 -0.79 13.82
CA ARG A 121 4.47 0.23 13.55
C ARG A 121 3.66 -0.08 12.28
N THR A 122 4.30 -0.69 11.29
CA THR A 122 3.64 -1.09 10.05
C THR A 122 2.69 -2.26 10.28
N TRP A 123 3.10 -3.25 11.08
CA TRP A 123 2.26 -4.35 11.51
C TRP A 123 1.01 -3.84 12.23
N GLU A 124 1.19 -2.96 13.22
CA GLU A 124 0.09 -2.38 13.98
C GLU A 124 -0.91 -1.63 13.09
N LEU A 125 -0.43 -0.78 12.16
CA LEU A 125 -1.31 -0.10 11.21
C LEU A 125 -2.03 -1.07 10.28
N ALA A 126 -1.32 -2.04 9.70
CA ALA A 126 -1.89 -3.01 8.78
C ALA A 126 -2.96 -3.86 9.47
N TRP A 127 -2.68 -4.30 10.69
CA TRP A 127 -3.61 -5.08 11.50
C TRP A 127 -4.86 -4.27 11.85
N ALA A 128 -4.70 -3.04 12.34
CA ALA A 128 -5.83 -2.17 12.65
C ALA A 128 -6.68 -1.85 11.41
N LEU A 129 -6.04 -1.64 10.25
CA LEU A 129 -6.76 -1.44 8.99
C LEU A 129 -7.59 -2.65 8.61
N ILE A 130 -7.01 -3.87 8.65
CA ILE A 130 -7.75 -5.09 8.34
C ILE A 130 -8.94 -5.26 9.30
N GLN A 131 -8.72 -5.06 10.61
CA GLN A 131 -9.79 -5.15 11.60
C GLN A 131 -10.92 -4.14 11.37
N GLU A 132 -10.60 -2.94 10.89
CA GLU A 132 -11.63 -1.95 10.56
C GLU A 132 -12.43 -2.34 9.31
N LEU A 133 -11.78 -2.98 8.33
CA LEU A 133 -12.44 -3.41 7.09
C LEU A 133 -13.32 -4.64 7.24
N ASP A 134 -13.05 -5.47 8.24
CA ASP A 134 -13.81 -6.70 8.55
C ASP A 134 -15.10 -6.46 9.36
N LYS A 135 -15.35 -5.22 9.81
CA LYS A 135 -16.59 -4.83 10.49
C LYS A 135 -17.77 -4.75 9.54
#